data_AF-A0A401JA66-F1
#
_entry.id   AF-A0A401JA66-F1
#
_cell.length_a   1.000
_cell.length_b   1.000
_cell.length_c   1.000
_cell.angle_alpha   90.00
_cell.angle_beta   90.00
_cell.angle_gamma   90.00
#
_symmetry.space_group_name_H-M   'P 1'
#
loop_
_entity.id
_entity.type
_entity.pdbx_description
1 polymer ?
#
loop_
_entity_poly.entity_id
_entity_poly.type
_entity_poly.pdbx_seq_one_letter_code
_entity_poly.pdbx_strand_id
1 'polypeptide(L)'
;MPLRVNLTALENIALIKQYHLNLSWTQASVDAQQLLDQCGHGDVAMKRDEDLTPTQRFAVKMARAMMLARPLLVIDRPAELLADTPYPKLLVTMLGSLANKLPDHQILDYDWNKPLYQGET
;
A
#
# COMPACT_ATOMS: atom_id res chain seq x y z
N MET A 1 9.02 3.80 1.60
CA MET A 1 9.58 4.51 0.42
C MET A 1 8.76 5.76 0.12
N PRO A 2 9.40 6.90 -0.19
CA PRO A 2 8.70 8.13 -0.59
C PRO A 2 8.04 7.97 -1.97
N LEU A 3 6.87 8.58 -2.16
CA LEU A 3 6.25 8.71 -3.48
C LEU A 3 6.96 9.82 -4.25
N ARG A 4 7.13 9.62 -5.55
CA ARG A 4 7.66 10.66 -6.44
C ARG A 4 6.54 11.67 -6.68
N VAL A 5 6.77 12.90 -6.25
CA VAL A 5 5.77 13.98 -6.23
C VAL A 5 5.28 14.34 -7.65
N ASN A 6 6.15 14.18 -8.64
CA ASN A 6 5.84 14.46 -10.05
C ASN A 6 5.05 13.33 -10.76
N LEU A 7 4.79 12.22 -10.07
CA LEU A 7 4.08 11.06 -10.61
C LEU A 7 2.70 10.92 -9.93
N THR A 8 1.74 10.45 -10.70
CA THR A 8 0.45 9.97 -10.19
C THR A 8 0.64 8.74 -9.28
N ALA A 9 -0.40 8.39 -8.53
CA ALA A 9 -0.44 7.17 -7.74
C ALA A 9 -0.17 5.92 -8.59
N LEU A 10 -0.82 5.81 -9.74
CA LEU A 10 -0.67 4.67 -10.66
C LEU A 10 0.76 4.55 -11.19
N GLU A 11 1.35 5.66 -11.64
CA GLU A 11 2.73 5.70 -12.12
C GLU A 11 3.73 5.33 -11.03
N ASN A 12 3.52 5.81 -9.79
CA ASN A 12 4.36 5.46 -8.64
C ASN A 12 4.40 3.95 -8.36
N ILE A 13 3.32 3.24 -8.64
CA ILE A 13 3.19 1.79 -8.47
C ILE A 13 3.77 1.05 -9.67
N ALA A 14 3.34 1.40 -10.89
CA ALA A 14 3.77 0.76 -12.13
C ALA A 14 5.28 0.86 -12.35
N LEU A 15 5.90 1.97 -11.94
CA LEU A 15 7.34 2.21 -12.08
C LEU A 15 8.20 1.09 -11.47
N ILE A 16 7.71 0.42 -10.41
CA ILE A 16 8.43 -0.69 -9.77
C ILE A 16 8.67 -1.83 -10.78
N LYS A 17 7.62 -2.33 -11.44
CA LYS A 17 7.77 -3.42 -12.42
C LYS A 17 8.40 -2.95 -13.73
N GLN A 18 8.16 -1.71 -14.15
CA GLN A 18 8.86 -1.16 -15.31
C GLN A 18 10.39 -1.15 -15.09
N TYR A 19 10.84 -0.79 -13.89
CA TYR A 19 12.27 -0.73 -13.56
C TYR A 19 12.88 -2.12 -13.30
N HIS A 20 12.19 -2.99 -12.56
CA HIS A 20 12.76 -4.28 -12.14
C HIS A 20 12.57 -5.41 -13.16
N LEU A 21 11.53 -5.36 -13.98
CA LEU A 21 11.14 -6.44 -14.89
C LEU A 21 11.06 -5.99 -16.36
N ASN A 22 11.42 -4.73 -16.68
CA ASN A 22 11.33 -4.13 -18.01
C ASN A 22 9.93 -4.31 -18.66
N LEU A 23 8.86 -4.34 -17.86
CA LEU A 23 7.51 -4.43 -18.39
C LEU A 23 7.12 -3.15 -19.11
N SER A 24 6.27 -3.30 -20.14
CA SER A 24 5.65 -2.15 -20.79
C SER A 24 4.76 -1.38 -19.80
N TRP A 25 4.54 -0.09 -20.09
CA TRP A 25 3.61 0.74 -19.32
C TRP A 25 2.25 0.07 -19.18
N THR A 26 1.68 -0.40 -20.29
CA THR A 26 0.36 -1.04 -20.33
C THR A 26 0.24 -2.23 -19.38
N GLN A 27 1.26 -3.10 -19.32
CA GLN A 27 1.24 -4.24 -18.41
C GLN A 27 1.40 -3.81 -16.95
N ALA A 28 2.38 -2.93 -16.68
CA ALA A 28 2.66 -2.47 -15.33
C ALA A 28 1.50 -1.64 -14.74
N SER A 29 0.81 -0.85 -15.56
CA SER A 29 -0.34 -0.04 -15.15
C SER A 29 -1.56 -0.91 -14.83
N VAL A 30 -1.79 -1.99 -15.57
CA VAL A 30 -2.90 -2.94 -15.28
C VAL A 30 -2.67 -3.60 -13.92
N ASP A 31 -1.46 -4.11 -13.66
CA ASP A 31 -1.14 -4.69 -12.37
C ASP A 31 -1.26 -3.66 -11.24
N ALA A 32 -0.83 -2.41 -11.50
CA ALA A 32 -0.87 -1.33 -10.52
C ALA A 32 -2.32 -0.94 -10.17
N GLN A 33 -3.18 -0.83 -11.18
CA GLN A 33 -4.60 -0.56 -10.99
C GLN A 33 -5.27 -1.68 -10.19
N GLN A 34 -4.99 -2.95 -10.53
CA GLN A 34 -5.56 -4.08 -9.81
C GLN A 34 -5.21 -4.06 -8.31
N LEU A 35 -3.97 -3.71 -7.95
CA LEU A 35 -3.60 -3.58 -6.55
C LEU A 35 -4.29 -2.42 -5.85
N LEU A 36 -4.48 -1.27 -6.53
CA LEU A 36 -5.24 -0.15 -5.97
C LEU A 36 -6.71 -0.51 -5.76
N ASP A 37 -7.32 -1.21 -6.72
CA ASP A 37 -8.70 -1.69 -6.62
C ASP A 37 -8.85 -2.67 -5.44
N GLN A 38 -7.90 -3.59 -5.26
CA GLN A 38 -7.87 -4.52 -4.12
C GLN A 38 -7.69 -3.79 -2.78
N CYS A 39 -6.95 -2.68 -2.77
CA CYS A 39 -6.85 -1.82 -1.60
C CYS A 39 -8.10 -0.94 -1.36
N GLY A 40 -9.11 -0.99 -2.24
CA GLY A 40 -10.32 -0.16 -2.15
C GLY A 40 -10.13 1.30 -2.60
N HIS A 41 -9.03 1.60 -3.29
CA HIS A 41 -8.64 2.97 -3.68
C HIS A 41 -8.32 3.07 -5.18
N GLY A 42 -9.07 2.37 -6.02
CA GLY A 42 -8.92 2.43 -7.47
C GLY A 42 -9.12 3.83 -8.07
N ASP A 43 -9.96 4.64 -7.43
CA ASP A 43 -10.34 5.99 -7.82
C ASP A 43 -9.19 7.01 -7.74
N VAL A 44 -8.12 6.70 -6.99
CA VAL A 44 -7.00 7.64 -6.81
C VAL A 44 -5.89 7.50 -7.84
N ALA A 45 -6.02 6.59 -8.80
CA ALA A 45 -4.98 6.25 -9.78
C ALA A 45 -4.31 7.48 -10.42
N MET A 46 -5.10 8.50 -10.77
CA MET A 46 -4.63 9.72 -11.45
C MET A 46 -4.25 10.87 -10.51
N LYS A 47 -4.43 10.71 -9.19
CA LYS A 47 -4.07 11.75 -8.20
C LYS A 47 -2.55 11.79 -7.99
N ARG A 48 -2.03 12.98 -7.69
CA ARG A 48 -0.64 13.16 -7.25
C ARG A 48 -0.55 13.04 -5.73
N ASP A 49 0.67 12.88 -5.21
CA ASP A 49 0.90 12.69 -3.77
C ASP A 49 0.29 13.79 -2.89
N GLU A 50 0.29 15.04 -3.39
CA GLU A 50 -0.30 16.20 -2.71
C GLU A 50 -1.83 16.11 -2.56
N ASP A 51 -2.50 15.41 -3.48
CA ASP A 51 -3.95 15.24 -3.49
C ASP A 51 -4.42 13.98 -2.72
N LEU A 52 -3.49 13.17 -2.21
CA LEU A 52 -3.80 11.95 -1.49
C LEU A 52 -4.06 12.23 0.00
N THR A 53 -5.17 11.69 0.51
CA THR A 53 -5.37 11.57 1.95
C THR A 53 -4.33 10.62 2.55
N PRO A 54 -4.08 10.66 3.88
CA PRO A 54 -3.12 9.76 4.51
C PRO A 54 -3.42 8.28 4.26
N THR A 55 -4.71 7.89 4.30
CA THR A 55 -5.18 6.54 3.94
C THR A 55 -4.90 6.17 2.48
N GLN A 56 -5.20 7.07 1.54
CA GLN A 56 -4.91 6.84 0.11
C GLN A 56 -3.40 6.70 -0.12
N ARG A 57 -2.60 7.56 0.53
CA ARG A 57 -1.12 7.48 0.49
C ARG A 57 -0.62 6.15 1.06
N PHE A 58 -1.23 5.65 2.12
CA PHE A 58 -0.92 4.34 2.69
C PHE A 58 -1.22 3.21 1.68
N ALA A 59 -2.40 3.23 1.05
CA ALA A 59 -2.78 2.25 0.03
C ALA A 59 -1.82 2.25 -1.17
N VAL A 60 -1.40 3.42 -1.66
CA VAL A 60 -0.40 3.52 -2.74
C VAL A 60 0.95 2.94 -2.30
N LYS A 61 1.40 3.22 -1.07
CA LYS A 61 2.63 2.63 -0.52
C LYS A 61 2.52 1.11 -0.37
N MET A 62 1.36 0.60 0.04
CA MET A 62 1.07 -0.83 0.12
C MET A 62 1.18 -1.49 -1.26
N ALA A 63 0.48 -0.95 -2.26
CA ALA A 63 0.53 -1.45 -3.64
C ALA A 63 1.95 -1.43 -4.21
N ARG A 64 2.75 -0.38 -3.92
CA ARG A 64 4.18 -0.34 -4.30
C ARG A 64 5.01 -1.43 -3.65
N ALA A 65 4.78 -1.70 -2.36
CA ALA A 65 5.49 -2.75 -1.64
C ALA A 65 5.15 -4.13 -2.20
N MET A 66 3.88 -4.37 -2.50
CA MET A 66 3.39 -5.59 -3.17
C MET A 66 4.01 -5.78 -4.55
N MET A 67 4.19 -4.71 -5.34
CA MET A 67 4.85 -4.77 -6.64
C MET A 67 6.31 -5.23 -6.60
N LEU A 68 6.99 -5.04 -5.47
CA LEU A 68 8.37 -5.51 -5.30
C LEU A 68 8.47 -7.04 -5.17
N ALA A 69 7.34 -7.73 -4.96
CA ALA A 69 7.26 -9.19 -4.83
C ALA A 69 8.33 -9.78 -3.88
N ARG A 70 8.58 -9.08 -2.76
CA ARG A 70 9.52 -9.54 -1.73
C ARG A 70 8.89 -10.64 -0.89
N PRO A 71 9.69 -11.58 -0.35
CA PRO A 71 9.18 -12.66 0.48
C PRO A 71 8.64 -12.19 1.83
N LEU A 72 9.01 -10.99 2.29
CA LEU A 72 8.56 -10.41 3.54
C LEU A 72 8.14 -8.95 3.33
N LEU A 73 6.94 -8.60 3.78
CA LEU A 73 6.43 -7.25 3.88
C LEU A 73 6.54 -6.75 5.33
N VAL A 74 7.27 -5.65 5.55
CA VAL A 74 7.36 -5.00 6.86
C VAL A 74 6.57 -3.70 6.83
N ILE A 75 5.63 -3.57 7.76
CA ILE A 75 4.79 -2.38 7.96
C ILE A 75 5.28 -1.72 9.24
N ASP A 76 6.16 -0.72 9.09
CA ASP A 76 6.75 0.02 10.21
C ASP A 76 5.88 1.22 10.59
N ARG A 77 5.48 1.26 11.87
CA ARG A 77 4.73 2.32 12.55
C ARG A 77 3.57 2.87 11.70
N PRO A 78 2.55 2.05 11.39
CA PRO A 78 1.43 2.47 10.54
C PRO A 78 0.71 3.72 11.05
N ALA A 79 0.69 3.93 12.37
CA ALA A 79 0.12 5.11 13.00
C ALA A 79 0.76 6.43 12.54
N GLU A 80 2.03 6.46 12.11
CA GLU A 80 2.66 7.70 11.61
C GLU A 80 1.98 8.25 10.34
N LEU A 81 1.36 7.37 9.56
CA LEU A 81 0.60 7.76 8.37
C LEU A 81 -0.91 7.67 8.58
N LEU A 82 -1.38 6.92 9.58
CA LEU A 82 -2.80 6.60 9.77
C LEU A 82 -3.36 7.08 11.13
N ALA A 83 -2.69 8.01 11.82
CA ALA A 83 -3.01 8.46 13.17
C ALA A 83 -4.50 8.81 13.39
N ASP A 84 -5.13 9.46 12.40
CA ASP A 84 -6.52 9.94 12.51
C ASP A 84 -7.57 8.91 12.07
N THR A 85 -7.18 7.65 11.88
CA THR A 85 -8.08 6.57 11.44
C THR A 85 -8.01 5.38 12.39
N PRO A 86 -9.06 4.54 12.47
CA PRO A 86 -8.99 3.25 13.14
C PRO A 86 -8.10 2.31 12.32
N TYR A 87 -6.80 2.58 12.34
CA TYR A 87 -5.84 2.02 11.42
C TYR A 87 -5.64 0.50 11.57
N PRO A 88 -5.78 -0.14 12.74
CA PRO A 88 -5.70 -1.61 12.83
C PRO A 88 -6.77 -2.27 11.94
N LYS A 89 -8.03 -1.87 12.10
CA LYS A 89 -9.15 -2.38 11.28
C LYS A 89 -8.92 -2.14 9.80
N LEU A 90 -8.46 -0.94 9.45
CA LEU A 90 -8.16 -0.58 8.07
C LEU A 90 -7.05 -1.47 7.50
N LEU A 91 -6.01 -1.69 8.29
CA LEU A 91 -4.86 -2.52 7.95
C LEU A 91 -5.27 -3.98 7.75
N VAL A 92 -6.01 -4.56 8.70
CA VAL A 92 -6.52 -5.94 8.62
C VAL A 92 -7.42 -6.12 7.40
N THR A 93 -8.30 -5.15 7.14
CA THR A 93 -9.17 -5.17 5.94
C THR A 93 -8.34 -5.15 4.66
N MET A 94 -7.35 -4.25 4.57
CA MET A 94 -6.51 -4.11 3.38
C MET A 94 -5.62 -5.35 3.15
N LEU A 95 -5.03 -5.90 4.21
CA LEU A 95 -4.25 -7.14 4.17
C LEU A 95 -5.12 -8.33 3.76
N GLY A 96 -6.33 -8.43 4.31
CA GLY A 96 -7.32 -9.45 3.94
C GLY A 96 -7.70 -9.40 2.46
N SER A 97 -7.92 -8.20 1.90
CA SER A 97 -8.20 -8.02 0.47
C SER A 97 -7.02 -8.41 -0.44
N LEU A 98 -5.80 -8.40 0.09
CA LEU A 98 -4.57 -8.77 -0.61
C LEU A 98 -4.12 -10.22 -0.36
N ALA A 99 -4.82 -10.98 0.47
CA ALA A 99 -4.36 -12.27 1.01
C ALA A 99 -3.84 -13.26 -0.05
N ASN A 100 -4.46 -13.32 -1.24
CA ASN A 100 -4.03 -14.22 -2.32
C ASN A 100 -2.65 -13.89 -2.91
N LYS A 101 -2.15 -12.66 -2.71
CA LYS A 101 -0.85 -12.18 -3.22
C LYS A 101 0.07 -11.70 -2.09
N LEU A 102 -0.42 -11.63 -0.86
CA LEU A 102 0.28 -11.08 0.28
C LEU A 102 1.42 -12.03 0.68
N PRO A 103 2.68 -11.57 0.69
CA PRO A 103 3.77 -12.34 1.25
C PRO A 103 3.61 -12.45 2.78
N ASP A 104 4.49 -13.20 3.44
CA ASP A 104 4.61 -13.11 4.89
C ASP A 104 4.76 -11.63 5.28
N HIS A 105 4.12 -11.22 6.37
CA HIS A 105 4.14 -9.82 6.79
C HIS A 105 4.36 -9.67 8.29
N GLN A 106 4.96 -8.55 8.65
CA GLN A 106 5.16 -8.14 10.03
C GLN A 106 4.75 -6.68 10.20
N ILE A 107 4.02 -6.41 11.27
CA ILE A 107 3.66 -5.05 11.67
C ILE A 107 4.54 -4.70 12.86
N LEU A 108 5.41 -3.71 12.68
CA LEU A 108 6.27 -3.19 13.73
C LEU A 108 5.65 -1.90 14.23
N ASP A 109 5.17 -1.89 15.47
CA ASP A 109 4.55 -0.71 16.06
C ASP A 109 5.05 -0.53 17.50
N TYR A 110 4.80 0.64 18.07
CA TYR A 110 5.11 0.94 19.46
C TYR A 110 4.34 0.03 20.41
N ASP A 111 4.97 -0.35 21.52
CA ASP A 111 4.37 -1.24 22.52
C ASP A 111 3.02 -0.74 23.05
N TRP A 112 2.84 0.58 23.17
CA TRP A 112 1.59 1.18 23.63
C TRP A 112 0.39 0.98 22.68
N ASN A 113 0.65 0.55 21.42
CA ASN A 113 -0.35 0.35 20.37
C ASN A 113 -0.81 -1.12 20.35
N LYS A 114 -0.15 -2.02 21.09
CA LYS A 114 -0.57 -3.43 21.23
C LYS A 114 -2.06 -3.60 21.56
N PRO A 115 -2.69 -2.81 22.45
CA PRO A 115 -4.12 -2.94 22.73
C PRO A 115 -5.02 -2.67 21.52
N LEU A 116 -4.57 -1.87 20.54
CA LEU A 116 -5.34 -1.53 19.35
C LEU A 116 -5.54 -2.72 18.40
N TYR A 117 -4.70 -3.74 18.52
CA TYR A 117 -4.78 -5.00 17.75
C TYR A 117 -5.55 -6.11 18.48
N GLN A 118 -5.91 -5.91 19.76
CA GLN A 118 -6.61 -6.91 20.57
C GLN A 118 -8.11 -6.91 20.23
N GLY A 119 -8.51 -7.80 19.31
CA GLY A 119 -9.90 -7.93 18.86
C GLY A 119 -10.07 -8.18 17.36
N GLU A 120 -8.98 -8.24 16.60
CA GLU A 120 -8.99 -8.35 15.13
C GLU A 120 -8.41 -9.68 14.60
N THR A 121 -8.26 -10.69 15.46
CA THR A 121 -7.90 -12.09 15.10
C THR A 121 -9.04 -12.87 14.49
#